data_AF-A0AA51DDZ4-F1
#
_entry.id   AF-A0AA51DDZ4-F1
#
_cell.length_a   1.000
_cell.length_b   1.000
_cell.length_c   1.000
_cell.angle_alpha   90.00
_cell.angle_beta   90.00
_cell.angle_gamma   90.00
#
_symmetry.space_group_name_H-M   'P 1'
#
loop_
_entity.id
_entity.type
_entity.pdbx_description
1 polymer ?
#
loop_
_entity_poly.entity_id
_entity_poly.type
_entity_poly.pdbx_seq_one_letter_code
_entity_poly.pdbx_strand_id
1 'polypeptide(L)'
;MVLNDIMKYIESEYGIINSTPCEICGGSYMADELEIHLIDNIPYDVCVCVCSECGHEKLFTFCAPFLDEKDIFKNAKGKMN
;
A
#
# COMPACT_ATOMS: atom_id res chain seq x y z
N MET A 1 -2.94 -0.45 -18.95
CA MET A 1 -2.73 0.95 -18.53
C MET A 1 -1.34 1.40 -18.97
N VAL A 2 -1.13 2.70 -19.19
CA VAL A 2 0.23 3.24 -19.40
C VAL A 2 0.89 3.40 -18.02
N LEU A 3 2.22 3.27 -17.91
CA LEU A 3 2.96 3.41 -16.64
C LEU A 3 2.57 4.68 -15.86
N ASN A 4 2.28 5.78 -16.57
CA ASN A 4 1.85 7.04 -15.96
C ASN A 4 0.54 6.94 -15.19
N ASP A 5 -0.40 6.10 -15.62
CA ASP A 5 -1.68 5.94 -14.93
C ASP A 5 -1.49 5.16 -13.63
N ILE A 6 -0.59 4.17 -13.64
CA ILE A 6 -0.21 3.38 -12.46
C ILE A 6 0.50 4.28 -11.44
N MET A 7 1.44 5.13 -11.88
CA MET A 7 2.12 6.08 -10.99
C MET A 7 1.14 7.05 -10.31
N LYS A 8 0.19 7.60 -11.06
CA LYS A 8 -0.87 8.46 -10.50
C LYS A 8 -1.74 7.73 -9.48
N TYR A 9 -2.00 6.44 -9.69
CA TYR A 9 -2.72 5.62 -8.74
C TYR A 9 -1.95 5.50 -7.43
N ILE A 10 -0.67 5.11 -7.51
CA ILE A 10 0.22 4.99 -6.35
C ILE A 10 0.34 6.32 -5.59
N GLU A 11 0.54 7.43 -6.31
CA GLU A 11 0.60 8.77 -5.71
C GLU A 11 -0.67 9.12 -4.93
N SER A 12 -1.84 8.67 -5.41
CA SER A 12 -3.12 8.90 -4.74
C SER A 12 -3.25 8.12 -3.43
N GLU A 13 -2.73 6.89 -3.37
CA GLU A 13 -2.69 6.05 -2.15
C GLU A 13 -1.81 6.68 -1.08
N TYR A 14 -0.59 7.10 -1.45
CA TYR A 14 0.30 7.84 -0.56
C TYR A 14 -0.31 9.18 -0.12
N GLY A 15 -1.07 9.84 -1.00
CA GLY A 15 -1.83 11.04 -0.65
C GLY A 15 -2.84 10.77 0.48
N ILE A 16 -3.55 9.64 0.42
CA ILE A 16 -4.49 9.22 1.47
C ILE A 16 -3.75 8.89 2.77
N ILE A 17 -2.67 8.10 2.70
CA ILE A 17 -1.87 7.73 3.89
C ILE A 17 -1.34 8.99 4.57
N ASN A 18 -0.69 9.89 3.82
CA ASN A 18 -0.07 11.10 4.35
C ASN A 18 -1.07 12.14 4.87
N SER A 19 -2.32 12.09 4.40
CA SER A 19 -3.39 12.97 4.89
C SER A 19 -4.20 12.35 6.03
N THR A 20 -3.98 11.08 6.35
CA THR A 20 -4.64 10.39 7.47
C THR A 20 -3.81 10.58 8.73
N PRO A 21 -4.29 11.36 9.73
CA PRO A 21 -3.59 11.47 11.00
C PRO A 21 -3.71 10.18 11.81
N CYS A 22 -2.73 9.95 12.68
CA CYS A 22 -2.74 8.85 13.63
C CYS A 22 -3.98 8.93 14.52
N GLU A 23 -4.72 7.84 14.60
CA GLU A 23 -5.94 7.77 15.39
C GLU A 23 -5.70 7.83 16.91
N ILE A 24 -4.44 7.64 17.33
CA ILE A 24 -4.03 7.69 18.74
C ILE A 24 -3.47 9.06 19.12
N CYS A 25 -2.50 9.60 18.37
CA CYS A 25 -1.80 10.83 18.73
C CYS A 25 -2.03 12.01 17.77
N GLY A 26 -2.68 11.80 16.63
CA GLY A 26 -2.87 12.82 15.59
C GLY A 26 -1.63 13.09 14.72
N GLY A 27 -0.50 12.43 14.99
CA GLY A 27 0.73 12.54 14.19
C GLY A 27 0.64 11.86 12.83
N SER A 28 1.76 11.73 12.12
CA SER A 28 1.79 11.17 10.77
C SER A 28 2.12 9.67 10.75
N TYR A 29 1.46 8.93 9.85
CA TYR A 29 1.85 7.57 9.50
C TYR A 29 3.00 7.58 8.49
N MET A 30 3.90 6.60 8.60
CA MET A 30 4.94 6.29 7.62
C MET A 30 4.71 4.88 7.07
N ALA A 31 4.81 4.72 5.76
CA ALA A 31 4.73 3.40 5.12
C ALA A 31 5.98 2.58 5.48
N ASP A 32 5.77 1.36 5.98
CA ASP A 32 6.84 0.44 6.40
C ASP A 32 6.93 -0.75 5.45
N GLU A 33 5.83 -1.48 5.28
CA GLU A 33 5.74 -2.63 4.37
C GLU A 33 4.63 -2.44 3.34
N LEU A 34 4.93 -2.82 2.09
CA LEU A 34 3.97 -2.79 0.98
C LEU A 34 3.92 -4.18 0.35
N GLU A 35 2.71 -4.74 0.29
CA GLU A 35 2.44 -6.08 -0.20
C GLU A 35 1.21 -6.08 -1.12
N ILE A 36 1.23 -6.92 -2.15
CA ILE A 36 0.07 -7.12 -3.01
C ILE A 36 -0.62 -8.42 -2.60
N HIS A 37 -1.89 -8.33 -2.21
CA HIS A 37 -2.72 -9.47 -1.81
C HIS A 37 -3.85 -9.70 -2.81
N LEU A 38 -4.22 -10.96 -3.04
CA LEU A 38 -5.39 -11.34 -3.82
C LEU A 38 -6.53 -11.69 -2.88
N ILE A 39 -7.56 -10.85 -2.84
CA ILE A 39 -8.79 -11.07 -2.04
C ILE A 39 -9.92 -11.29 -3.04
N ASP A 40 -10.57 -12.46 -3.00
CA ASP A 40 -11.63 -12.84 -3.95
C ASP A 40 -11.24 -12.69 -5.43
N ASN A 41 -9.99 -13.02 -5.76
CA ASN A 41 -9.39 -12.89 -7.11
C ASN A 41 -9.24 -11.44 -7.61
N ILE A 42 -9.33 -10.47 -6.70
CA ILE A 42 -9.09 -9.04 -6.96
C ILE A 42 -7.77 -8.65 -6.28
N PRO A 43 -6.83 -7.98 -6.96
CA PRO A 43 -5.60 -7.51 -6.35
C PRO A 43 -5.87 -6.32 -5.44
N TYR A 44 -5.21 -6.30 -4.30
CA TYR A 44 -5.18 -5.19 -3.35
C TYR A 44 -3.73 -4.83 -3.03
N ASP A 45 -3.44 -3.54 -3.00
CA ASP A 45 -2.22 -3.00 -2.40
C ASP A 45 -2.47 -2.84 -0.89
N VAL A 46 -1.68 -3.55 -0.09
CA VAL A 46 -1.76 -3.60 1.35
C VAL A 46 -0.51 -2.95 1.91
N CYS A 47 -0.68 -1.80 2.54
CA CYS A 47 0.39 -1.01 3.11
C CYS A 47 0.28 -1.00 4.63
N VAL A 48 1.27 -1.59 5.30
CA VAL A 48 1.44 -1.51 6.75
C VAL A 48 2.15 -0.20 7.05
N CYS A 49 1.47 0.67 7.79
CA CYS A 49 2.00 1.96 8.17
C CYS A 49 2.17 2.06 9.69
N VAL A 50 3.24 2.71 10.13
CA VAL A 50 3.54 2.92 11.55
C VAL A 50 3.60 4.41 11.82
N CYS A 51 2.96 4.85 12.90
CA CYS A 51 3.04 6.24 13.33
C CYS A 51 4.45 6.53 13.85
N SER A 52 5.11 7.54 13.28
CA SER A 52 6.48 7.92 13.64
C SER A 52 6.62 8.51 15.05
N GLU A 53 5.51 8.95 15.65
CA GLU A 53 5.51 9.57 16.97
C GLU A 53 5.17 8.60 18.11
N CYS A 54 4.16 7.74 17.91
CA CYS A 54 3.66 6.85 18.97
C CYS A 54 3.85 5.35 18.69
N GLY A 55 4.32 4.99 17.49
CA GLY A 55 4.52 3.59 17.10
C GLY A 55 3.24 2.82 16.80
N HIS A 56 2.07 3.48 16.77
CA HIS A 56 0.81 2.82 16.46
C HIS A 56 0.77 2.37 15.00
N GLU A 57 0.42 1.11 14.78
CA GLU A 57 0.34 0.48 13.46
C GLU A 57 -1.06 0.64 12.87
N LYS A 58 -1.12 0.86 11.56
CA LYS A 58 -2.36 0.92 10.79
C LYS A 58 -2.18 0.27 9.43
N LEU A 59 -3.14 -0.57 9.06
CA LEU A 59 -3.21 -1.19 7.74
C LEU A 59 -4.03 -0.32 6.81
N PHE A 60 -3.47 0.03 5.65
CA PHE A 60 -4.19 0.64 4.54
C PHE A 60 -4.32 -0.39 3.42
N THR A 61 -5.54 -0.52 2.88
CA THR A 61 -5.83 -1.46 1.79
C THR A 61 -6.48 -0.73 0.64
N PHE A 62 -5.86 -0.77 -0.53
CA PHE A 62 -6.33 -0.12 -1.75
C PHE A 62 -6.58 -1.16 -2.83
N CYS A 63 -7.68 -1.02 -3.56
CA CYS A 63 -8.00 -1.97 -4.62
C CYS A 63 -7.10 -1.70 -5.83
N ALA A 64 -6.31 -2.66 -6.27
CA ALA A 64 -5.40 -2.52 -7.41
C ALA A 64 -5.87 -3.35 -8.62
N PRO A 65 -7.07 -3.10 -9.18
CA PRO A 65 -7.70 -3.95 -10.20
C PRO A 65 -6.98 -3.93 -11.55
N PHE A 66 -5.93 -3.13 -11.69
CA PHE A 66 -5.11 -3.00 -12.88
C PHE A 66 -3.88 -3.95 -12.88
N LEU A 67 -3.59 -4.61 -11.76
CA LEU A 67 -2.56 -5.64 -11.69
C LEU A 67 -3.15 -6.97 -12.19
N ASP A 68 -2.65 -7.47 -13.31
CA ASP A 68 -2.99 -8.82 -13.74
C ASP A 68 -2.31 -9.84 -12.82
N GLU A 69 -2.92 -11.02 -12.63
CA GLU A 69 -2.35 -12.12 -11.82
C GLU A 69 -0.88 -12.41 -12.18
N LYS A 70 -0.51 -12.24 -13.46
CA LYS A 70 0.85 -12.45 -13.99
C LYS A 70 1.89 -11.46 -13.47
N ASP A 71 1.48 -10.26 -13.06
CA ASP A 71 2.37 -9.22 -12.54
C ASP A 71 2.56 -9.31 -11.02
N ILE A 72 1.60 -9.89 -10.31
CA ILE A 72 1.66 -10.12 -8.84
C ILE A 72 2.79 -11.11 -8.48
N PHE A 73 2.97 -12.17 -9.26
CA PHE A 73 4.01 -13.19 -9.01
C PHE A 73 5.46 -12.72 -9.27
N LYS A 74 5.67 -11.52 -9.83
CA LYS A 74 7.03 -10.97 -10.03
C LYS A 74 7.55 -10.26 -8.79
N ASN A 75 6.70 -9.57 -8.03
CA ASN A 75 7.11 -8.82 -6.83
C ASN A 75 7.31 -9.73 -5.60
N ALA A 76 6.65 -10.88 -5.53
CA ALA A 76 6.85 -11.86 -4.44
C ALA A 76 8.24 -12.55 -4.45
N LYS A 77 9.03 -12.42 -5.54
CA LYS A 77 10.38 -13.01 -5.63
C LYS A 77 11.50 -12.10 -5.14
N GLY A 78 11.19 -10.91 -4.63
CA GLY A 78 12.20 -9.96 -4.12
C GLY A 78 12.64 -10.16 -2.68
N LYS A 79 11.92 -10.95 -1.86
CA LYS A 79 12.23 -11.19 -0.42
C LYS A 79 12.47 -12.68 -0.11
N MET A 80 13.20 -13.40 -0.96
CA MET A 80 13.78 -14.69 -0.58
C MET A 80 15.23 -14.78 -1.03
N ASN A 81 16.10 -14.11 -0.27
CA ASN A 81 17.47 -14.52 0.07
C ASN A 81 18.04 -13.60 1.14
#